data_AF-A0A377DET4-F1
#
_entry.id   AF-A0A377DET4-F1
#
_cell.length_a   1.000
_cell.length_b   1.000
_cell.length_c   1.000
_cell.angle_alpha   90.00
_cell.angle_beta   90.00
_cell.angle_gamma   90.00
#
_symmetry.space_group_name_H-M   'P 1'
#
loop_
_entity.id
_entity.type
_entity.pdbx_description
1 polymer ?
#
loop_
_entity_poly.entity_id
_entity_poly.type
_entity_poly.pdbx_seq_one_letter_code
_entity_poly.pdbx_strand_id
1 'polypeptide(L)'
;MTIFDNYEVWFVIGSQHLYGPETLRQVTQHAEHVVNALNTEAKLPCKLVLKPLGTTPDEITAICRDANYDDRCAGLVVWLHTFSPAKMWINGLTMLNKPLLQFHTQFNAALPWDSIDMDFMNLNQTAHGGREFGFIGARMRQQHAVVTGHWQDKQAHERIGSWMRQAVSKQDTRHLKVCRFGDNMREVAVTDGDKVAAQIKFGFSVNTWAVGDLVQVVNSTSDGDVNALVDEYESSYTMTPATQIHGEKTTERAGSGAY
;
A
#
# COMPACT_ATOMS: atom_id res chain seq x y z
N MET A 1 -11.04 -12.33 1.31
CA MET A 1 -10.52 -11.03 1.75
C MET A 1 -9.05 -11.18 2.09
N THR A 2 -8.23 -10.19 1.78
CA THR A 2 -6.80 -10.14 2.09
C THR A 2 -6.49 -8.88 2.90
N ILE A 3 -5.27 -8.72 3.42
CA ILE A 3 -4.87 -7.48 4.13
C ILE A 3 -5.06 -6.22 3.28
N PHE A 4 -5.09 -6.35 1.95
CA PHE A 4 -5.31 -5.24 1.03
C PHE A 4 -6.70 -4.60 1.19
N ASP A 5 -7.69 -5.35 1.65
CA ASP A 5 -9.07 -4.86 1.85
C ASP A 5 -9.16 -3.86 3.03
N ASN A 6 -8.15 -3.86 3.91
CA ASN A 6 -8.04 -2.92 5.02
C ASN A 6 -7.50 -1.55 4.60
N TYR A 7 -6.94 -1.46 3.39
CA TYR A 7 -6.24 -0.27 2.92
C TYR A 7 -6.91 0.34 1.68
N GLU A 8 -6.61 1.61 1.48
CA GLU A 8 -7.03 2.40 0.33
C GLU A 8 -5.90 3.32 -0.14
N VAL A 9 -5.89 3.63 -1.43
CA VAL A 9 -4.97 4.59 -2.01
C VAL A 9 -5.77 5.80 -2.45
N TRP A 10 -5.35 6.99 -2.02
CA TRP A 10 -6.08 8.21 -2.33
C TRP A 10 -5.70 8.72 -3.71
N PHE A 11 -6.70 9.01 -4.54
CA PHE A 11 -6.51 9.57 -5.87
C PHE A 11 -6.78 11.08 -5.79
N VAL A 12 -5.72 11.87 -5.94
CA VAL A 12 -5.74 13.33 -5.73
C VAL A 12 -5.51 14.03 -7.06
N ILE A 13 -6.37 15.00 -7.38
CA ILE A 13 -6.29 15.75 -8.63
C ILE A 13 -5.75 17.15 -8.35
N GLY A 14 -4.65 17.50 -9.02
CA GLY A 14 -4.10 18.83 -8.99
C GLY A 14 -4.75 19.77 -9.99
N SER A 15 -5.17 20.94 -9.52
CA SER A 15 -5.62 22.05 -10.35
C SER A 15 -5.33 23.41 -9.71
N GLN A 16 -5.98 24.47 -10.15
CA GLN A 16 -6.00 25.79 -9.48
C GLN A 16 -7.35 26.49 -9.72
N HIS A 17 -7.77 27.35 -8.79
CA HIS A 17 -9.06 28.06 -8.89
C HIS A 17 -9.16 29.05 -10.05
N LEU A 18 -8.02 29.52 -10.59
CA LEU A 18 -8.00 30.51 -11.67
C LEU A 18 -8.63 30.00 -12.98
N TYR A 19 -8.80 28.69 -13.14
CA TYR A 19 -9.49 28.11 -14.30
C TYR A 19 -11.01 28.28 -14.27
N GLY A 20 -11.58 28.74 -13.16
CA GLY A 20 -13.02 28.97 -13.04
C GLY A 20 -13.82 27.68 -12.76
N PRO A 21 -15.05 27.83 -12.25
CA PRO A 21 -15.84 26.72 -11.71
C PRO A 21 -16.24 25.69 -12.77
N GLU A 22 -16.46 26.10 -14.01
CA GLU A 22 -16.89 25.20 -15.08
C GLU A 22 -15.76 24.25 -15.51
N THR A 23 -14.54 24.76 -15.68
CA THR A 23 -13.37 23.91 -15.95
C THR A 23 -13.10 22.96 -14.78
N LEU A 24 -13.24 23.42 -13.54
CA LEU A 24 -13.09 22.54 -12.37
C LEU A 24 -14.16 21.44 -12.32
N ARG A 25 -15.39 21.73 -12.75
CA ARG A 25 -16.46 20.73 -12.89
C ARG A 25 -16.08 19.65 -13.91
N GLN A 26 -15.53 20.03 -15.05
CA GLN A 26 -15.05 19.07 -16.07
C GLN A 26 -13.89 18.21 -15.55
N VAL A 27 -12.94 18.81 -14.82
CA VAL A 27 -11.84 18.07 -14.16
C VAL A 27 -12.39 17.03 -13.18
N THR A 28 -13.36 17.40 -12.34
CA THR A 28 -14.02 16.47 -11.41
C THR A 28 -14.71 15.33 -12.15
N GLN A 29 -15.44 15.62 -13.24
CA GLN A 29 -16.11 14.59 -14.04
C GLN A 29 -15.11 13.59 -14.65
N HIS A 30 -13.99 14.07 -15.19
CA HIS A 30 -12.93 13.20 -15.69
C HIS A 30 -12.33 12.35 -14.57
N ALA A 31 -12.09 12.94 -13.39
CA ALA A 31 -11.54 12.22 -12.25
C ALA A 31 -12.47 11.12 -11.73
N GLU A 32 -13.76 11.41 -11.59
CA GLU A 32 -14.79 10.44 -11.22
C GLU A 32 -14.85 9.28 -12.22
N HIS A 33 -14.87 9.59 -13.52
CA HIS A 33 -14.89 8.59 -14.58
C HIS A 33 -13.66 7.67 -14.51
N VAL A 34 -12.46 8.27 -14.45
CA VAL A 34 -11.19 7.51 -14.43
C VAL A 34 -11.10 6.64 -13.17
N VAL A 35 -11.40 7.17 -11.98
CA VAL A 35 -11.30 6.40 -10.73
C VAL A 35 -12.31 5.25 -10.70
N ASN A 36 -13.55 5.48 -11.14
CA ASN A 36 -14.56 4.42 -11.20
C ASN A 36 -14.17 3.31 -12.18
N ALA A 37 -13.67 3.68 -13.36
CA ALA A 37 -13.20 2.73 -14.36
C ALA A 37 -11.98 1.94 -13.85
N LEU A 38 -10.99 2.60 -13.24
CA LEU A 38 -9.83 1.92 -12.66
C LEU A 38 -10.22 0.95 -11.54
N ASN A 39 -11.13 1.34 -10.64
CA ASN A 39 -11.61 0.47 -9.57
C ASN A 39 -12.36 -0.77 -10.09
N THR A 40 -13.06 -0.64 -11.23
CA THR A 40 -13.88 -1.72 -11.79
C THR A 40 -13.09 -2.63 -12.73
N GLU A 41 -12.19 -2.06 -13.53
CA GLU A 41 -11.60 -2.73 -14.69
C GLU A 41 -10.09 -3.02 -14.54
N ALA A 42 -9.35 -2.18 -13.82
CA ALA A 42 -7.88 -2.25 -13.80
C ALA A 42 -7.30 -3.35 -12.88
N LYS A 43 -8.16 -4.04 -12.10
CA LYS A 43 -7.77 -5.13 -11.18
C LYS A 43 -6.63 -4.75 -10.23
N LEU A 44 -6.66 -3.51 -9.74
CA LEU A 44 -5.70 -2.99 -8.77
C LEU A 44 -5.82 -3.73 -7.42
N PRO A 45 -4.73 -3.81 -6.63
CA PRO A 45 -4.70 -4.66 -5.43
C PRO A 45 -5.59 -4.14 -4.28
N CYS A 46 -5.89 -2.85 -4.23
CA CYS A 46 -6.84 -2.24 -3.29
C CYS A 46 -7.56 -1.06 -3.97
N LYS A 47 -8.61 -0.53 -3.33
CA LYS A 47 -9.45 0.53 -3.91
C LYS A 47 -8.72 1.87 -4.02
N LEU A 48 -8.98 2.58 -5.11
CA LEU A 48 -8.70 4.01 -5.25
C LEU A 48 -9.86 4.83 -4.69
N VAL A 49 -9.57 5.81 -3.83
CA VAL A 49 -10.56 6.73 -3.27
C VAL A 49 -10.31 8.13 -3.79
N LEU A 50 -11.21 8.62 -4.65
CA LEU A 50 -11.14 9.99 -5.16
C LEU A 50 -11.29 11.00 -4.01
N LYS A 51 -10.40 11.98 -3.96
CA LYS A 51 -10.46 13.08 -3.00
C LYS A 51 -10.92 14.38 -3.69
N PRO A 52 -11.38 15.39 -2.93
CA PRO A 52 -11.63 16.72 -3.47
C PRO A 52 -10.41 17.27 -4.24
N LEU A 53 -10.65 18.18 -5.19
CA LEU A 53 -9.58 18.80 -5.97
C LEU A 53 -8.60 19.56 -5.06
N GLY A 54 -7.31 19.46 -5.35
CA GLY A 54 -6.28 20.31 -4.76
C GLY A 54 -6.12 21.58 -5.60
N THR A 55 -6.82 22.65 -5.23
CA THR A 55 -6.83 23.93 -5.97
C THR A 55 -6.15 25.08 -5.22
N THR A 56 -5.91 24.92 -3.92
CA THR A 56 -5.21 25.87 -3.04
C THR A 56 -4.15 25.18 -2.19
N PRO A 57 -3.20 25.94 -1.62
CA PRO A 57 -2.25 25.41 -0.64
C PRO A 57 -2.94 24.76 0.56
N ASP A 58 -4.04 25.35 1.06
CA ASP A 58 -4.73 24.88 2.25
C ASP A 58 -5.49 23.58 2.00
N GLU A 59 -6.16 23.45 0.84
CA GLU A 59 -6.81 22.19 0.43
C GLU A 59 -5.79 21.07 0.27
N ILE A 60 -4.66 21.33 -0.40
CA ILE A 60 -3.60 20.33 -0.59
C ILE A 60 -3.00 19.93 0.76
N THR A 61 -2.75 20.90 1.64
CA THR A 61 -2.23 20.65 2.99
C THR A 61 -3.22 19.83 3.82
N ALA A 62 -4.52 20.13 3.71
CA ALA A 62 -5.58 19.36 4.36
C ALA A 62 -5.61 17.91 3.87
N ILE A 63 -5.56 17.69 2.54
CA ILE A 63 -5.50 16.34 1.96
C ILE A 63 -4.29 15.57 2.50
N CYS A 64 -3.10 16.17 2.54
CA CYS A 64 -1.90 15.51 3.07
C CYS A 64 -1.99 15.24 4.59
N ARG A 65 -2.55 16.17 5.36
CA ARG A 65 -2.80 15.98 6.80
C ARG A 65 -3.75 14.81 7.04
N ASP A 66 -4.85 14.78 6.32
CA ASP A 66 -5.88 13.75 6.50
C ASP A 66 -5.36 12.39 6.02
N ALA A 67 -4.54 12.35 4.96
CA ALA A 67 -3.89 11.13 4.49
C ALA A 67 -2.89 10.55 5.51
N ASN A 68 -2.19 11.41 6.25
CA ASN A 68 -1.30 10.97 7.33
C ASN A 68 -2.06 10.38 8.53
N TYR A 69 -3.29 10.86 8.76
CA TYR A 69 -4.11 10.49 9.91
C TYR A 69 -4.93 9.22 9.68
N ASP A 70 -5.44 8.99 8.47
CA ASP A 70 -6.22 7.78 8.18
C ASP A 70 -5.29 6.56 8.05
N ASP A 71 -5.38 5.64 9.01
CA ASP A 71 -4.58 4.42 9.04
C ASP A 71 -4.83 3.52 7.82
N ARG A 72 -5.99 3.64 7.17
CA ARG A 72 -6.32 2.90 5.94
C ARG A 72 -5.63 3.49 4.72
N CYS A 73 -5.22 4.77 4.76
CA CYS A 73 -4.51 5.39 3.63
C CYS A 73 -3.11 4.79 3.49
N ALA A 74 -2.90 4.02 2.44
CA ALA A 74 -1.62 3.39 2.14
C ALA A 74 -0.66 4.31 1.38
N GLY A 75 -1.19 5.28 0.63
CA GLY A 75 -0.43 6.17 -0.24
C GLY A 75 -1.33 7.06 -1.09
N LEU A 76 -0.71 7.99 -1.82
CA LEU A 76 -1.39 8.93 -2.71
C LEU A 76 -0.95 8.67 -4.16
N VAL A 77 -1.92 8.54 -5.06
CA VAL A 77 -1.72 8.67 -6.49
C VAL A 77 -2.20 10.06 -6.91
N VAL A 78 -1.32 10.86 -7.50
CA VAL A 78 -1.58 12.25 -7.87
C VAL A 78 -1.61 12.37 -9.39
N TRP A 79 -2.70 12.93 -9.91
CA TRP A 79 -2.81 13.31 -11.32
C TRP A 79 -2.97 14.83 -11.44
N LEU A 80 -2.03 15.48 -12.11
CA LEU A 80 -2.05 16.92 -12.35
C LEU A 80 -2.84 17.17 -13.63
N HIS A 81 -4.17 17.15 -13.53
CA HIS A 81 -5.07 17.27 -14.70
C HIS A 81 -4.84 18.60 -15.42
N THR A 82 -4.84 19.69 -14.65
CA THR A 82 -4.48 21.02 -15.14
C THR A 82 -3.12 21.44 -14.56
N PHE A 83 -2.67 22.65 -14.87
CA PHE A 83 -1.49 23.21 -14.23
C PHE A 83 -1.83 23.59 -12.78
N SER A 84 -1.17 22.94 -11.82
CA SER A 84 -1.27 23.22 -10.39
C SER A 84 0.08 23.75 -9.90
N PRO A 85 0.25 25.07 -9.69
CA PRO A 85 1.53 25.66 -9.31
C PRO A 85 2.17 24.96 -8.11
N ALA A 86 3.39 24.44 -8.29
CA ALA A 86 3.96 23.49 -7.33
C ALA A 86 4.27 24.09 -5.95
N LYS A 87 4.38 25.41 -5.84
CA LYS A 87 4.49 26.09 -4.54
C LYS A 87 3.31 25.81 -3.61
N MET A 88 2.10 25.58 -4.15
CA MET A 88 0.93 25.23 -3.33
C MET A 88 1.10 23.88 -2.63
N TRP A 89 1.90 22.99 -3.20
CA TRP A 89 2.12 21.64 -2.68
C TRP A 89 3.18 21.56 -1.60
N ILE A 90 3.99 22.61 -1.39
CA ILE A 90 5.17 22.56 -0.51
C ILE A 90 4.80 22.14 0.91
N ASN A 91 3.82 22.79 1.54
CA ASN A 91 3.48 22.51 2.94
C ASN A 91 2.90 21.09 3.11
N GLY A 92 1.97 20.71 2.24
CA GLY A 92 1.40 19.35 2.22
C GLY A 92 2.46 18.27 1.99
N LEU A 93 3.30 18.42 0.96
CA LEU A 93 4.38 17.47 0.67
C LEU A 93 5.42 17.41 1.79
N THR A 94 5.73 18.53 2.45
CA THR A 94 6.71 18.57 3.54
C THR A 94 6.28 17.71 4.73
N MET A 95 4.98 17.68 5.05
CA MET A 95 4.46 16.90 6.18
C MET A 95 4.03 15.48 5.81
N LEU A 96 3.83 15.17 4.53
CA LEU A 96 3.31 13.89 4.06
C LEU A 96 4.25 12.73 4.42
N ASN A 97 3.75 11.75 5.17
CA ASN A 97 4.48 10.56 5.62
C ASN A 97 4.05 9.26 4.89
N LYS A 98 3.04 9.37 4.02
CA LYS A 98 2.56 8.32 3.13
C LYS A 98 3.30 8.39 1.76
N PRO A 99 3.57 7.24 1.11
CA PRO A 99 4.23 7.22 -0.19
C PRO A 99 3.39 7.90 -1.27
N LEU A 100 4.06 8.45 -2.29
CA LEU A 100 3.43 9.20 -3.37
C LEU A 100 3.84 8.67 -4.76
N LEU A 101 2.86 8.58 -5.66
CA LEU A 101 3.04 8.30 -7.08
C LEU A 101 2.39 9.39 -7.92
N GLN A 102 3.11 9.95 -8.88
CA GLN A 102 2.52 10.74 -9.96
C GLN A 102 2.02 9.79 -11.06
N PHE A 103 0.72 9.82 -11.34
CA PHE A 103 0.18 9.23 -12.55
C PHE A 103 0.15 10.31 -13.65
N HIS A 104 1.20 10.31 -14.47
CA HIS A 104 1.37 11.23 -15.58
C HIS A 104 0.53 10.79 -16.78
N THR A 105 -0.77 11.00 -16.67
CA THR A 105 -1.79 10.55 -17.62
C THR A 105 -2.57 11.70 -18.26
N GLN A 106 -3.42 11.39 -19.23
CA GLN A 106 -4.32 12.33 -19.88
C GLN A 106 -5.67 11.66 -20.11
N PHE A 107 -6.76 12.43 -20.03
CA PHE A 107 -8.13 11.89 -20.16
C PHE A 107 -8.37 11.26 -21.54
N ASN A 108 -8.10 12.01 -22.60
CA ASN A 108 -8.15 11.55 -23.99
C ASN A 108 -6.85 10.81 -24.37
N ALA A 109 -6.97 9.73 -25.16
CA ALA A 109 -5.81 8.97 -25.64
C ALA A 109 -5.14 9.62 -26.86
N ALA A 110 -5.95 10.05 -27.83
CA ALA A 110 -5.50 10.79 -29.01
C ALA A 110 -5.81 12.28 -28.88
N LEU A 111 -5.06 13.12 -29.58
CA LEU A 111 -5.36 14.55 -29.71
C LEU A 111 -6.49 14.77 -30.73
N PRO A 112 -7.48 15.62 -30.44
CA PRO A 112 -8.57 15.92 -31.36
C PRO A 112 -8.11 16.97 -32.40
N TRP A 113 -7.33 16.57 -33.40
CA TRP A 113 -6.67 17.49 -34.35
C TRP A 113 -7.59 18.50 -35.02
N ASP A 114 -8.80 18.09 -35.38
CA ASP A 114 -9.75 18.94 -36.11
C ASP A 114 -10.52 19.91 -35.21
N SER A 115 -10.49 19.72 -33.88
CA SER A 115 -11.29 20.49 -32.92
C SER A 115 -10.53 20.98 -31.68
N ILE A 116 -9.20 20.81 -31.65
CA ILE A 116 -8.37 21.30 -30.55
C ILE A 116 -8.34 22.83 -30.54
N ASP A 117 -8.67 23.41 -29.39
CA ASP A 117 -8.71 24.85 -29.18
C ASP A 117 -8.12 25.23 -27.81
N MET A 118 -8.22 26.51 -27.45
CA MET A 118 -7.67 27.02 -26.18
C MET A 118 -8.42 26.51 -24.95
N ASP A 119 -9.72 26.20 -25.06
CA ASP A 119 -10.49 25.66 -23.95
C ASP A 119 -10.02 24.23 -23.63
N PHE A 120 -9.81 23.41 -24.67
CA PHE A 120 -9.17 22.10 -24.52
C PHE A 120 -7.77 22.23 -23.92
N MET A 121 -6.94 23.16 -24.41
CA MET A 121 -5.56 23.34 -23.93
C MET A 121 -5.49 23.82 -22.47
N ASN A 122 -6.47 24.61 -22.01
CA ASN A 122 -6.57 25.02 -20.61
C ASN A 122 -6.99 23.86 -19.69
N LEU A 123 -7.79 22.91 -20.19
CA LEU A 123 -8.29 21.77 -19.42
C LEU A 123 -7.31 20.57 -19.38
N ASN A 124 -6.73 20.18 -20.52
CA ASN A 124 -6.04 18.89 -20.71
C ASN A 124 -4.50 19.00 -20.69
N GLN A 125 -3.94 19.57 -19.63
CA GLN A 125 -2.56 20.09 -19.64
C GLN A 125 -1.57 19.39 -18.68
N THR A 126 -1.80 18.11 -18.39
CA THR A 126 -0.85 17.30 -17.60
C THR A 126 0.56 17.27 -18.18
N ALA A 127 0.71 17.43 -19.50
CA ALA A 127 2.00 17.43 -20.18
C ALA A 127 3.02 18.39 -19.56
N HIS A 128 2.61 19.60 -19.16
CA HIS A 128 3.45 20.54 -18.41
C HIS A 128 3.10 20.61 -16.92
N GLY A 129 1.84 20.43 -16.52
CA GLY A 129 1.45 20.40 -15.10
C GLY A 129 2.18 19.30 -14.30
N GLY A 130 2.29 18.10 -14.87
CA GLY A 130 3.02 17.00 -14.24
C GLY A 130 4.54 17.22 -14.18
N ARG A 131 5.12 18.02 -15.09
CA ARG A 131 6.55 18.37 -15.07
C ARG A 131 6.87 19.35 -13.95
N GLU A 132 6.03 20.37 -13.76
CA GLU A 132 6.14 21.32 -12.66
C GLU A 132 6.03 20.61 -11.30
N PHE A 133 5.09 19.68 -11.16
CA PHE A 133 5.00 18.85 -9.96
C PHE A 133 6.22 17.91 -9.81
N GLY A 134 6.75 17.38 -10.91
CA GLY A 134 8.00 16.61 -10.91
C GLY A 134 9.20 17.44 -10.40
N PHE A 135 9.27 18.73 -10.76
CA PHE A 135 10.31 19.63 -10.26
C PHE A 135 10.28 19.76 -8.75
N ILE A 136 9.11 19.97 -8.12
CA ILE A 136 9.07 20.17 -6.67
C ILE A 136 9.45 18.90 -5.90
N GLY A 137 9.04 17.72 -6.39
CA GLY A 137 9.47 16.44 -5.84
C GLY A 137 10.99 16.27 -5.88
N ALA A 138 11.60 16.53 -7.04
CA ALA A 138 13.05 16.48 -7.22
C ALA A 138 13.78 17.53 -6.35
N ARG A 139 13.26 18.76 -6.29
CA ARG A 139 13.82 19.86 -5.50
C ARG A 139 13.81 19.54 -4.00
N MET A 140 12.74 18.90 -3.50
CA MET A 140 12.61 18.47 -2.11
C MET A 140 13.33 17.14 -1.81
N ARG A 141 13.91 16.48 -2.84
CA ARG A 141 14.55 15.16 -2.75
C ARG A 141 13.62 14.09 -2.19
N GLN A 142 12.33 14.17 -2.53
CA GLN A 142 11.34 13.17 -2.13
C GLN A 142 11.30 12.01 -3.11
N GLN A 143 11.01 10.81 -2.60
CA GLN A 143 10.78 9.64 -3.44
C GLN A 143 9.36 9.71 -4.03
N HIS A 144 9.27 10.26 -5.25
CA HIS A 144 8.03 10.28 -6.03
C HIS A 144 8.14 9.24 -7.13
N ALA A 145 7.34 8.18 -7.05
CA ALA A 145 7.21 7.24 -8.17
C ALA A 145 6.49 7.94 -9.33
N VAL A 146 6.83 7.58 -10.57
CA VAL A 146 6.17 8.15 -11.76
C VAL A 146 5.78 7.04 -12.71
N VAL A 147 4.50 7.02 -13.08
CA VAL A 147 3.99 6.18 -14.16
C VAL A 147 3.42 7.10 -15.23
N THR A 148 3.92 6.98 -16.45
CA THR A 148 3.41 7.70 -17.62
C THR A 148 2.66 6.71 -18.50
N GLY A 149 1.48 7.10 -18.96
CA GLY A 149 0.63 6.28 -19.82
C GLY A 149 -0.82 6.77 -19.81
N HIS A 150 -1.60 6.43 -20.82
CA HIS A 150 -3.04 6.69 -20.82
C HIS A 150 -3.73 5.88 -19.73
N TRP A 151 -4.81 6.40 -19.14
CA TRP A 151 -5.45 5.77 -17.99
C TRP A 151 -6.14 4.44 -18.31
N GLN A 152 -6.33 4.09 -19.59
CA GLN A 152 -6.82 2.77 -20.02
C GLN A 152 -5.69 1.79 -20.39
N ASP A 153 -4.43 2.23 -20.35
CA ASP A 153 -3.28 1.37 -20.67
C ASP A 153 -3.04 0.33 -19.58
N LYS A 154 -3.14 -0.95 -19.95
CA LYS A 154 -2.92 -2.10 -19.05
C LYS A 154 -1.50 -2.12 -18.48
N GLN A 155 -0.49 -1.67 -19.24
CA GLN A 155 0.88 -1.59 -18.73
C GLN A 155 1.00 -0.52 -17.62
N ALA A 156 0.28 0.60 -17.77
CA ALA A 156 0.20 1.61 -16.71
C ALA A 156 -0.52 1.04 -15.47
N HIS A 157 -1.60 0.27 -15.64
CA HIS A 157 -2.31 -0.41 -14.54
C HIS A 157 -1.40 -1.34 -13.77
N GLU A 158 -0.62 -2.19 -14.46
CA GLU A 158 0.31 -3.13 -13.83
C GLU A 158 1.38 -2.40 -13.00
N ARG A 159 1.92 -1.30 -13.53
CA ARG A 159 2.93 -0.48 -12.83
C ARG A 159 2.34 0.21 -11.61
N ILE A 160 1.14 0.78 -11.72
CA ILE A 160 0.42 1.39 -10.59
C ILE A 160 0.11 0.34 -9.53
N GLY A 161 -0.44 -0.81 -9.92
CA GLY A 161 -0.75 -1.91 -9.01
C GLY A 161 0.48 -2.45 -8.30
N SER A 162 1.62 -2.57 -8.99
CA SER A 162 2.90 -2.95 -8.38
C SER A 162 3.33 -1.95 -7.30
N TRP A 163 3.24 -0.65 -7.59
CA TRP A 163 3.51 0.40 -6.60
C TRP A 163 2.53 0.35 -5.42
N MET A 164 1.24 0.13 -5.66
CA MET A 164 0.23 0.02 -4.61
C MET A 164 0.53 -1.14 -3.64
N ARG A 165 1.06 -2.27 -4.14
CA ARG A 165 1.53 -3.37 -3.28
C ARG A 165 2.66 -2.94 -2.35
N GLN A 166 3.61 -2.15 -2.84
CA GLN A 166 4.69 -1.60 -2.01
C GLN A 166 4.17 -0.58 -1.00
N ALA A 167 3.19 0.24 -1.38
CA ALA A 167 2.55 1.19 -0.48
C ALA A 167 1.85 0.50 0.70
N VAL A 168 1.09 -0.57 0.42
CA VAL A 168 0.44 -1.40 1.46
C VAL A 168 1.48 -2.10 2.33
N SER A 169 2.50 -2.72 1.73
CA SER A 169 3.59 -3.37 2.48
C SER A 169 4.30 -2.39 3.43
N LYS A 170 4.53 -1.15 3.00
CA LYS A 170 5.12 -0.11 3.84
C LYS A 170 4.25 0.20 5.07
N GLN A 171 2.92 0.22 4.94
CA GLN A 171 2.04 0.43 6.11
C GLN A 171 2.06 -0.79 7.04
N ASP A 172 1.84 -1.98 6.49
CA ASP A 172 1.76 -3.21 7.27
C ASP A 172 3.04 -3.48 8.08
N THR A 173 4.20 -3.21 7.48
CA THR A 173 5.51 -3.32 8.16
C THR A 173 5.62 -2.42 9.39
N ARG A 174 4.93 -1.26 9.44
CA ARG A 174 4.92 -0.38 10.61
C ARG A 174 4.19 -0.98 11.82
N HIS A 175 3.36 -1.99 11.58
CA HIS A 175 2.60 -2.71 12.61
C HIS A 175 3.11 -4.13 12.86
N LEU A 176 4.08 -4.59 12.08
CA LEU A 176 4.64 -5.93 12.18
C LEU A 176 5.34 -6.14 13.54
N LYS A 177 5.07 -7.29 14.16
CA LYS A 177 5.63 -7.69 15.45
C LYS A 177 6.30 -9.05 15.32
N VAL A 178 7.59 -9.10 15.64
CA VAL A 178 8.37 -10.32 15.72
C VAL A 178 8.49 -10.72 17.18
N CYS A 179 8.00 -11.91 17.52
CA CYS A 179 8.25 -12.59 18.78
C CYS A 179 9.38 -13.60 18.59
N ARG A 180 10.49 -13.43 19.32
CA ARG A 180 11.62 -14.37 19.32
C ARG A 180 11.50 -15.30 20.52
N PHE A 181 11.78 -16.59 20.34
CA PHE A 181 11.92 -17.54 21.44
C PHE A 181 13.39 -17.95 21.56
N GLY A 182 14.07 -17.38 22.55
CA GLY A 182 15.52 -17.47 22.68
C GLY A 182 16.27 -16.44 21.83
N ASP A 183 17.60 -16.45 21.95
CA ASP A 183 18.47 -15.50 21.26
C ASP A 183 19.10 -16.08 19.99
N ASN A 184 19.96 -15.29 19.34
CA ASN A 184 20.71 -15.70 18.18
C ASN A 184 21.60 -16.90 18.54
N MET A 185 21.86 -17.76 17.55
CA MET A 185 22.85 -18.81 17.70
C MET A 185 24.20 -18.17 18.04
N ARG A 186 24.90 -18.73 19.04
CA ARG A 186 26.21 -18.21 19.49
C ARG A 186 27.19 -18.11 18.33
N GLU A 187 28.01 -17.05 18.36
CA GLU A 187 29.06 -16.76 17.38
C GLU A 187 28.58 -16.50 15.94
N VAL A 188 27.28 -16.27 15.71
CA VAL A 188 26.74 -15.94 14.36
C VAL A 188 26.60 -14.43 14.17
N ALA A 189 27.23 -13.90 13.11
CA ALA A 189 27.22 -12.47 12.81
C ALA A 189 25.96 -12.01 12.03
N VAL A 190 25.62 -12.68 10.92
CA VAL A 190 24.66 -12.13 9.93
C VAL A 190 23.21 -12.03 10.43
N THR A 191 22.84 -12.83 11.44
CA THR A 191 21.49 -12.81 12.03
C THR A 191 21.40 -11.89 13.24
N ASP A 192 22.53 -11.38 13.73
CA ASP A 192 22.55 -10.32 14.74
C ASP A 192 22.33 -8.95 14.08
N GLY A 193 22.10 -7.92 14.89
CA GLY A 193 21.91 -6.56 14.41
C GLY A 193 21.17 -5.66 15.39
N ASP A 194 21.05 -4.40 14.98
CA ASP A 194 20.42 -3.35 15.79
C ASP A 194 18.89 -3.32 15.59
N LYS A 195 18.17 -3.90 16.56
CA LYS A 195 16.70 -3.93 16.58
C LYS A 195 16.09 -2.54 16.73
N VAL A 196 16.76 -1.63 17.43
CA VAL A 196 16.30 -0.24 17.61
C VAL A 196 16.39 0.51 16.29
N ALA A 197 17.52 0.38 15.58
CA ALA A 197 17.67 0.97 14.24
C ALA A 197 16.65 0.41 13.24
N ALA A 198 16.40 -0.91 13.27
CA ALA A 198 15.40 -1.54 12.43
C ALA A 198 13.98 -0.99 12.68
N GLN A 199 13.59 -0.81 13.95
CA GLN A 199 12.29 -0.25 14.30
C GLN A 199 12.18 1.24 13.91
N ILE A 200 13.23 2.07 14.09
CA ILE A 200 13.23 3.46 13.62
C ILE A 200 13.04 3.50 12.09
N LYS A 201 13.79 2.67 11.36
CA LYS A 201 13.82 2.70 9.89
C LYS A 201 12.57 2.11 9.25
N PHE A 202 12.13 0.93 9.70
CA PHE A 202 11.08 0.13 9.07
C PHE A 202 9.78 0.11 9.89
N GLY A 203 9.85 0.30 11.21
CA GLY A 203 8.70 0.36 12.12
C GLY A 203 8.34 -0.95 12.80
N PHE A 204 8.80 -2.10 12.29
CA PHE A 204 8.51 -3.38 12.92
C PHE A 204 9.22 -3.50 14.28
N SER A 205 8.57 -4.18 15.22
CA SER A 205 9.13 -4.43 16.55
C SER A 205 9.68 -5.85 16.64
N VAL A 206 10.80 -6.03 17.33
CA VAL A 206 11.41 -7.34 17.58
C VAL A 206 11.71 -7.46 19.06
N ASN A 207 11.02 -8.36 19.74
CA ASN A 207 11.23 -8.58 21.16
C ASN A 207 11.25 -10.09 21.49
N THR A 208 11.85 -10.46 22.63
CA THR A 208 12.15 -11.87 22.97
C THR A 208 11.38 -12.33 24.20
N TRP A 209 10.65 -13.44 24.03
CA TRP A 209 9.84 -14.10 25.03
C TRP A 209 10.62 -15.32 25.50
N ALA A 210 10.49 -15.67 26.78
CA ALA A 210 11.22 -16.82 27.30
C ALA A 210 10.69 -18.09 26.64
N VAL A 211 11.56 -19.05 26.34
CA VAL A 211 11.12 -20.36 25.80
C VAL A 211 10.14 -21.04 26.77
N GLY A 212 10.32 -20.85 28.08
CA GLY A 212 9.40 -21.32 29.10
C GLY A 212 7.96 -20.78 28.96
N ASP A 213 7.78 -19.54 28.48
CA ASP A 213 6.45 -18.96 28.26
C ASP A 213 5.72 -19.71 27.14
N LEU A 214 6.45 -20.10 26.08
CA LEU A 214 5.89 -20.94 25.02
C LEU A 214 5.55 -22.35 25.53
N VAL A 215 6.45 -22.95 26.33
CA VAL A 215 6.23 -24.28 26.92
C VAL A 215 4.95 -24.30 27.75
N GLN A 216 4.69 -23.26 28.54
CA GLN A 216 3.46 -23.16 29.32
C GLN A 216 2.21 -23.20 28.44
N VAL A 217 2.18 -22.46 27.33
CA VAL A 217 1.06 -22.45 26.40
C VAL A 217 0.89 -23.81 25.72
N VAL A 218 1.99 -24.41 25.22
CA VAL A 218 1.97 -25.73 24.56
C VAL A 218 1.40 -26.79 25.49
N ASN A 219 1.87 -26.86 26.73
CA ASN A 219 1.41 -27.85 27.72
C ASN A 219 -0.03 -27.64 28.18
N SER A 220 -0.61 -26.46 27.94
CA SER A 220 -2.01 -26.15 28.26
C SER A 220 -3.00 -26.45 27.13
N THR A 221 -2.52 -26.93 25.98
CA THR A 221 -3.36 -27.26 24.81
C THR A 221 -4.16 -28.55 25.07
N SER A 222 -5.44 -28.58 24.68
CA SER A 222 -6.29 -29.75 24.91
C SER A 222 -5.96 -30.91 23.97
N ASP A 223 -6.10 -32.15 24.45
CA ASP A 223 -5.96 -33.35 23.60
C ASP A 223 -6.96 -33.36 22.44
N GLY A 224 -8.14 -32.75 22.62
CA GLY A 224 -9.15 -32.60 21.57
C GLY A 224 -8.66 -31.76 20.40
N ASP A 225 -8.06 -30.59 20.68
CA ASP A 225 -7.50 -29.71 19.65
C ASP A 225 -6.29 -30.36 18.96
N VAL A 226 -5.46 -31.09 19.72
CA VAL A 226 -4.33 -31.86 19.17
C VAL A 226 -4.83 -32.93 18.19
N ASN A 227 -5.83 -33.72 18.56
CA ASN A 227 -6.35 -34.79 17.70
C ASN A 227 -7.02 -34.22 16.45
N ALA A 228 -7.79 -33.14 16.58
CA ALA A 228 -8.42 -32.48 15.43
C ALA A 228 -7.38 -32.00 14.39
N LEU A 229 -6.23 -31.48 14.84
CA LEU A 229 -5.15 -31.06 13.95
C LEU A 229 -4.43 -32.25 13.28
N VAL A 230 -4.31 -33.39 13.98
CA VAL A 230 -3.73 -34.62 13.39
C VAL A 230 -4.66 -35.18 12.30
N ASP A 231 -5.98 -35.14 12.50
CA ASP A 231 -6.95 -35.53 11.47
C ASP A 231 -6.84 -34.63 10.22
N GLU A 232 -6.65 -33.32 10.42
CA GLU A 232 -6.37 -32.39 9.31
C GLU A 232 -5.08 -32.79 8.58
N TYR A 233 -4.02 -33.17 9.31
CA TYR A 233 -2.77 -33.60 8.72
C TYR A 233 -2.92 -34.85 7.84
N GLU A 234 -3.67 -35.86 8.27
CA GLU A 234 -3.97 -37.05 7.45
C GLU A 234 -4.68 -36.70 6.14
N SER A 235 -5.62 -35.76 6.21
CA SER A 235 -6.37 -35.34 5.03
C SER A 235 -5.54 -34.46 4.08
N SER A 236 -4.53 -33.77 4.60
CA SER A 236 -3.76 -32.75 3.87
C SER A 236 -2.42 -33.26 3.34
N TYR A 237 -1.84 -34.28 3.97
CA TYR A 237 -0.51 -34.78 3.64
C TYR A 237 -0.49 -36.28 3.41
N THR A 238 0.44 -36.72 2.57
CA THR A 238 0.74 -38.16 2.43
C THR A 238 1.62 -38.61 3.59
N MET A 239 1.00 -39.22 4.60
CA MET A 239 1.71 -39.79 5.73
C MET A 239 2.42 -41.09 5.33
N THR A 240 3.64 -41.26 5.82
CA THR A 240 4.30 -42.58 5.80
C THR A 240 3.50 -43.56 6.66
N PRO A 241 3.56 -44.88 6.41
CA PRO A 241 2.82 -45.85 7.23
C PRO A 241 3.07 -45.73 8.74
N ALA A 242 4.31 -45.40 9.15
CA ALA A 242 4.67 -45.22 10.54
C ALA A 242 4.07 -43.95 11.19
N THR A 243 3.72 -42.95 10.38
CA THR A 243 3.18 -41.65 10.83
C THR A 243 1.68 -41.52 10.62
N GLN A 244 1.02 -42.55 10.11
CA GLN A 244 -0.43 -42.57 9.98
C GLN A 244 -1.10 -42.65 11.37
N ILE A 245 -2.37 -42.27 11.47
CA ILE A 245 -3.21 -42.55 12.64
C ILE A 245 -3.24 -44.06 12.84
N HIS A 246 -2.92 -44.49 14.07
CA HIS A 246 -2.67 -45.89 14.44
C HIS A 246 -1.40 -46.52 13.86
N GLY A 247 -0.55 -45.75 13.18
CA GLY A 247 0.82 -46.13 12.82
C GLY A 247 1.73 -46.25 14.04
N GLU A 248 2.87 -46.93 13.85
CA GLU A 248 3.80 -47.28 14.94
C GLU A 248 4.27 -46.08 15.79
N LYS A 249 4.33 -44.86 15.23
CA LYS A 249 4.77 -43.65 15.95
C LYS A 249 3.64 -42.76 16.47
N THR A 250 2.37 -43.13 16.25
CA THR A 250 1.21 -42.35 16.72
C THR A 250 0.48 -43.02 17.89
N THR A 251 0.76 -44.29 18.16
CA THR A 251 0.15 -45.08 19.25
C THR A 251 0.75 -44.84 20.65
N GLU A 252 1.99 -44.31 20.76
CA GLU A 252 2.65 -44.10 22.05
C GLU A 252 2.06 -42.96 22.92
N ARG A 253 1.28 -42.04 22.33
CA ARG A 253 0.68 -40.93 23.09
C ARG A 253 -0.47 -41.34 24.01
N ALA A 254 -1.08 -42.50 23.83
CA ALA A 254 -2.18 -42.97 24.68
C ALA A 254 -1.73 -43.45 26.07
N GLY A 255 -0.42 -43.47 26.38
CA GLY A 255 0.11 -44.16 27.57
C GLY A 255 1.13 -43.43 28.44
N SER A 256 1.52 -42.19 28.17
CA SER A 256 2.56 -41.51 28.97
C SER A 256 2.15 -40.12 29.44
N GLY A 257 1.46 -40.10 30.58
CA GLY A 257 1.50 -38.96 31.48
C GLY A 257 2.88 -38.84 32.14
N ALA A 258 3.17 -37.62 32.59
CA ALA A 258 4.27 -37.21 33.46
C ALA A 258 5.70 -37.25 32.88
N TYR A 259 6.21 -36.07 32.51
CA TYR A 259 7.47 -35.52 33.03
C TYR A 259 7.35 -34.00 33.17
#